data_AF-A0A821P3B3-F1
#
_entry.id   AF-A0A821P3B3-F1
#
_cell.length_a   1.000
_cell.length_b   1.000
_cell.length_c   1.000
_cell.angle_alpha   90.00
_cell.angle_beta   90.00
_cell.angle_gamma   90.00
#
_symmetry.space_group_name_H-M   'P 1'
#
loop_
_entity.id
_entity.type
_entity.pdbx_description
1 polymer ?
#
loop_
_entity_poly.entity_id
_entity_poly.type
_entity_poly.pdbx_seq_one_letter_code
_entity_poly.pdbx_strand_id
1 'polypeptide(L)'
;ESDLSNSDFEHGDVVTVSQPETLKKNGVTWSMYPNLEQSRTAVANVMKKKSGPTIKIQTILDAFKLVFTNEMLEQIVLHTNLYAKRYYDKKIRPRQDSNNIRSDSQIWKPVDRIELESFIGLLIQSGVHRSNHELLNGLWDISQSCPLYCATMSLQRFKHLLQFIRFDDGETRDKSDRLG
;
A
#
# COMPACT_ATOMS: atom_id res chain seq x y z
N GLU A 1 36.54 6.35 -79.03
CA GLU A 1 35.96 5.02 -79.24
C GLU A 1 34.48 5.08 -78.95
N SER A 2 33.69 4.82 -79.99
CA SER A 2 32.25 4.67 -80.02
C SER A 2 31.86 3.23 -79.71
N ASP A 3 30.73 3.08 -79.01
CA ASP A 3 29.76 1.98 -78.96
C ASP A 3 30.22 0.53 -78.75
N LEU A 4 29.60 -0.14 -77.77
CA LEU A 4 28.88 -1.43 -77.87
C LEU A 4 28.60 -2.02 -76.47
N SER A 5 27.32 -2.15 -76.09
CA SER A 5 26.68 -3.41 -75.66
C SER A 5 25.44 -3.16 -74.80
N ASN A 6 24.29 -3.48 -75.39
CA ASN A 6 23.07 -3.92 -74.70
C ASN A 6 23.35 -5.27 -74.02
N SER A 7 22.86 -5.48 -72.80
CA SER A 7 21.93 -6.59 -72.49
C SER A 7 21.64 -6.67 -70.98
N ASP A 8 20.36 -6.52 -70.65
CA ASP A 8 19.57 -7.28 -69.68
C ASP A 8 20.18 -7.64 -68.32
N PHE A 9 19.59 -7.10 -67.25
CA PHE A 9 19.42 -7.85 -66.01
C PHE A 9 18.05 -7.58 -65.38
N GLU A 10 17.16 -8.52 -65.70
CA GLU A 10 16.05 -9.12 -64.95
C GLU A 10 15.29 -8.35 -63.85
N HIS A 11 13.97 -8.46 -63.98
CA HIS A 11 12.96 -8.24 -62.97
C HIS A 11 13.28 -8.98 -61.67
N GLY A 12 13.53 -8.24 -60.58
CA GLY A 12 13.60 -8.75 -59.22
C GLY A 12 12.53 -8.12 -58.35
N ASP A 13 11.44 -8.87 -58.17
CA ASP A 13 10.43 -8.83 -57.11
C ASP A 13 10.10 -7.48 -56.44
N VAL A 14 8.93 -6.95 -56.80
CA VAL A 14 8.17 -6.06 -55.90
C VAL A 14 7.84 -6.87 -54.66
N VAL A 15 8.64 -6.71 -53.61
CA VAL A 15 8.29 -7.16 -52.25
C VAL A 15 7.02 -6.41 -51.87
N THR A 16 5.88 -7.08 -52.02
CA THR A 16 4.62 -6.65 -51.43
C THR A 16 4.84 -6.67 -49.92
N VAL A 17 5.04 -5.48 -49.35
CA VAL A 17 5.00 -5.30 -47.90
C VAL A 17 3.61 -5.75 -47.47
N SER A 18 3.55 -6.93 -46.88
CA SER A 18 2.36 -7.49 -46.26
C SER A 18 1.79 -6.43 -45.33
N GLN A 19 0.49 -6.14 -45.47
CA GLN A 19 -0.21 -5.21 -44.59
C GLN A 19 0.07 -5.61 -43.13
N PRO A 20 0.41 -4.66 -42.24
CA PRO A 20 0.65 -4.99 -40.85
C PRO A 20 -0.64 -5.58 -40.27
N GLU A 21 -0.55 -6.79 -39.72
CA GLU A 21 -1.66 -7.44 -39.02
C GLU A 21 -2.12 -6.52 -37.89
N THR A 22 -3.29 -5.93 -38.09
CA THR A 22 -3.92 -5.04 -37.13
C THR A 22 -5.07 -5.78 -36.48
N LEU A 23 -4.94 -6.03 -35.17
CA LEU A 23 -6.00 -6.67 -34.41
C LEU A 23 -7.05 -5.61 -34.06
N LYS A 24 -8.27 -5.81 -34.56
CA LYS A 24 -9.43 -4.96 -34.24
C LYS A 24 -10.35 -5.68 -33.27
N LYS A 25 -10.53 -5.09 -32.09
CA LYS A 25 -11.60 -5.48 -31.16
C LYS A 25 -12.26 -4.22 -30.62
N ASN A 26 -13.58 -4.15 -30.73
CA ASN A 26 -14.42 -3.03 -30.25
C ASN A 26 -14.00 -1.66 -30.81
N GLY A 27 -13.60 -1.59 -32.09
CA GLY A 27 -13.21 -0.34 -32.75
C GLY A 27 -11.80 0.18 -32.42
N VAL A 28 -11.10 -0.45 -31.47
CA VAL A 28 -9.69 -0.15 -31.18
C VAL A 28 -8.80 -1.07 -32.01
N THR A 29 -7.84 -0.46 -32.70
CA THR A 29 -6.89 -1.13 -33.59
C THR A 29 -5.51 -1.16 -32.93
N TRP A 30 -4.95 -2.35 -32.72
CA TRP A 30 -3.61 -2.53 -32.16
C TRP A 30 -2.63 -2.93 -33.26
N SER A 31 -1.48 -2.24 -33.35
CA SER A 31 -0.36 -2.62 -34.22
C SER A 31 0.78 -3.18 -33.37
N MET A 32 1.46 -4.21 -33.88
CA MET A 32 2.68 -4.75 -33.24
C MET A 32 3.92 -3.87 -33.49
N TYR A 33 3.82 -2.89 -34.38
CA TYR A 33 4.91 -2.00 -34.75
C TYR A 33 4.62 -0.58 -34.24
N PRO A 34 5.62 0.11 -33.66
CA PRO A 34 5.47 1.49 -33.24
C PRO A 34 5.19 2.37 -34.46
N ASN A 35 4.32 3.37 -34.29
CA ASN A 35 4.10 4.36 -35.36
C ASN A 35 5.40 5.13 -35.62
N LEU A 36 5.98 4.92 -36.79
CA LEU A 36 7.21 5.58 -37.23
C LEU A 36 6.97 7.06 -37.60
N GLU A 37 5.72 7.42 -37.87
CA GLU A 37 5.33 8.82 -38.03
C GLU A 37 5.22 9.47 -36.65
N GLN A 38 6.09 10.45 -36.39
CA GLN A 38 6.01 11.32 -35.21
C GLN A 38 4.76 12.21 -35.31
N SER A 39 3.61 11.63 -34.98
CA SER A 39 2.35 12.36 -34.88
C SER A 39 2.32 13.18 -33.59
N ARG A 40 1.71 14.37 -33.65
CA ARG A 40 1.49 15.20 -32.46
C ARG A 40 0.76 14.38 -31.41
N THR A 41 1.22 14.41 -30.16
CA THR A 41 0.52 13.80 -29.04
C THR A 41 -0.93 14.29 -29.01
N ALA A 42 -1.89 13.36 -29.01
CA ALA A 42 -3.31 13.68 -28.95
C ALA A 42 -3.58 14.64 -27.78
N VAL A 43 -4.42 15.65 -27.99
CA VAL A 43 -4.67 16.72 -27.01
C VAL A 43 -5.08 16.19 -25.63
N ALA A 44 -5.79 15.06 -25.59
CA ALA A 44 -6.19 14.37 -24.35
C ALA A 44 -5.00 13.78 -23.57
N ASN A 45 -3.91 13.40 -24.24
CA ASN A 45 -2.71 12.82 -23.64
C ASN A 45 -1.64 13.87 -23.31
N VAL A 46 -1.86 15.13 -23.68
CA VAL A 46 -0.97 16.23 -23.32
C VAL A 46 -1.13 16.53 -21.84
N MET A 47 -0.11 16.19 -21.04
CA MET A 47 -0.09 16.53 -19.63
C MET A 47 0.04 18.05 -19.45
N LYS A 48 -1.04 18.70 -19.02
CA LYS A 48 -1.10 20.16 -18.83
C LYS A 48 -0.57 20.63 -17.47
N LYS A 49 -0.53 19.74 -16.48
CA LYS A 49 -0.05 20.04 -15.13
C LYS A 49 1.40 19.62 -15.00
N LYS A 50 2.18 20.41 -14.27
CA LYS A 50 3.54 20.01 -13.87
C LYS A 50 3.44 18.80 -12.96
N SER A 51 4.19 17.76 -13.29
CA SER A 51 4.37 16.59 -12.44
C SER A 51 5.13 16.98 -11.17
N GLY A 52 4.77 16.36 -10.04
CA GLY A 52 5.45 16.56 -8.77
C GLY A 52 4.51 16.96 -7.62
N PRO A 53 5.04 17.00 -6.40
CA PRO A 53 4.28 17.38 -5.22
C PRO A 53 3.81 18.83 -5.32
N THR A 54 2.54 19.07 -4.97
CA THR A 54 1.97 20.42 -4.94
C THR A 54 2.52 21.24 -3.77
N ILE A 55 2.97 20.57 -2.70
CA ILE A 55 3.45 21.18 -1.45
C ILE A 55 4.98 21.02 -1.37
N LYS A 56 5.66 22.05 -0.84
CA LYS A 56 7.08 21.95 -0.50
C LYS A 56 7.25 21.15 0.79
N ILE A 57 7.91 20.01 0.69
CA ILE A 57 8.22 19.12 1.81
C ILE A 57 9.69 19.35 2.19
N GLN A 58 9.96 19.63 3.46
CA GLN A 58 11.33 19.88 3.95
C GLN A 58 11.93 18.64 4.63
N THR A 59 11.13 17.92 5.40
CA THR A 59 11.58 16.72 6.11
C THR A 59 10.79 15.48 5.69
N ILE A 60 11.38 14.30 5.90
CA ILE A 60 10.70 13.02 5.70
C ILE A 60 9.46 12.91 6.61
N LEU A 61 9.55 13.45 7.83
CA LEU A 61 8.44 13.46 8.77
C LEU A 61 7.28 14.31 8.26
N ASP A 62 7.55 15.45 7.61
CA ASP A 62 6.50 16.27 7.00
C ASP A 62 5.79 15.52 5.87
N ALA A 63 6.55 14.79 5.04
CA ALA A 63 5.98 13.93 4.02
C ALA A 63 5.05 12.88 4.63
N PHE A 64 5.50 12.26 5.72
CA PHE A 64 4.73 11.23 6.42
C PHE A 64 3.43 11.76 7.00
N LYS A 65 3.46 12.95 7.62
CA LYS A 65 2.29 13.63 8.18
C LYS A 65 1.25 14.04 7.13
N LEU A 66 1.64 14.14 5.86
CA LEU A 66 0.69 14.36 4.76
C LEU A 66 -0.10 13.09 4.42
N VAL A 67 0.50 11.91 4.62
CA VAL A 67 -0.16 10.62 4.37
C VAL A 67 -0.99 10.20 5.58
N PHE A 68 -0.42 10.33 6.79
CA PHE A 68 -1.09 10.04 8.05
C PHE A 68 -1.36 11.34 8.79
N THR A 69 -2.55 11.91 8.54
CA THR A 69 -2.96 13.14 9.19
C THR A 69 -3.26 12.91 10.68
N ASN A 70 -3.17 13.98 11.47
CA ASN A 70 -3.51 13.94 12.89
C ASN A 70 -4.93 13.41 13.13
N GLU A 71 -5.87 13.88 12.32
CA GLU A 71 -7.28 13.46 12.38
C GLU A 71 -7.42 11.95 12.15
N MET A 72 -6.76 11.40 11.13
CA MET A 72 -6.77 9.96 10.89
C MET A 72 -6.21 9.17 12.07
N LEU A 73 -5.08 9.60 12.63
CA LEU A 73 -4.47 8.94 13.78
C LEU A 73 -5.37 9.00 15.02
N GLU A 74 -6.01 10.13 15.26
CA GLU A 74 -6.96 10.33 16.36
C GLU A 74 -8.20 9.44 16.22
N GLN A 75 -8.75 9.30 14.99
CA GLN A 75 -9.85 8.37 14.73
C GLN A 75 -9.43 6.92 15.00
N ILE A 76 -8.24 6.51 14.55
CA ILE A 76 -7.72 5.16 14.81
C ILE A 76 -7.58 4.90 16.31
N VAL A 77 -6.99 5.84 17.05
CA VAL A 77 -6.84 5.73 18.51
C VAL A 77 -8.20 5.60 19.20
N LEU A 78 -9.15 6.47 18.83
CA LEU A 78 -10.49 6.47 19.39
C LEU A 78 -11.19 5.12 19.20
N HIS A 79 -11.30 4.67 17.94
CA HIS A 79 -12.03 3.45 17.61
C HIS A 79 -11.34 2.19 18.12
N THR A 80 -10.01 2.15 18.10
CA THR A 80 -9.22 1.05 18.69
C THR A 80 -9.52 0.90 20.18
N ASN A 81 -9.52 2.00 20.92
CA ASN A 81 -9.81 1.99 22.36
C ASN A 81 -11.27 1.63 22.68
N LEU A 82 -12.22 2.16 21.92
CA LEU A 82 -13.64 1.83 22.06
C LEU A 82 -13.88 0.33 21.82
N TYR A 83 -13.32 -0.21 20.73
CA TYR A 83 -13.45 -1.62 20.39
C TYR A 83 -12.83 -2.52 21.46
N ALA A 84 -11.61 -2.21 21.92
CA ALA A 84 -10.95 -3.00 22.95
C ALA A 84 -11.74 -2.99 24.26
N LYS A 85 -12.24 -1.81 24.70
CA LYS A 85 -13.11 -1.70 25.87
C LYS A 85 -14.33 -2.61 25.76
N ARG A 86 -15.08 -2.51 24.65
CA ARG A 86 -16.26 -3.36 24.38
C ARG A 86 -15.90 -4.86 24.38
N TYR A 87 -14.74 -5.23 23.84
CA TYR A 87 -14.27 -6.62 23.80
C TYR A 87 -14.03 -7.19 25.20
N TYR A 88 -13.30 -6.45 26.05
CA TYR A 88 -13.03 -6.89 27.41
C TYR A 88 -14.28 -6.86 28.29
N ASP A 89 -15.14 -5.85 28.15
CA ASP A 89 -16.44 -5.79 28.86
C ASP A 89 -17.30 -7.02 28.56
N LYS A 90 -17.34 -7.50 27.31
CA LYS A 90 -18.05 -8.73 26.91
C LYS A 90 -17.40 -10.00 27.45
N LYS A 91 -16.06 -10.04 27.54
CA LYS A 91 -15.33 -11.19 28.10
C LYS A 91 -15.48 -11.28 29.61
N ILE A 92 -15.62 -10.15 30.30
CA ILE A 92 -15.95 -10.06 31.70
C ILE A 92 -17.46 -10.31 31.86
N ARG A 93 -17.92 -11.54 31.59
CA ARG A 93 -19.23 -11.95 32.13
C ARG A 93 -19.08 -12.01 33.65
N PRO A 94 -20.06 -11.54 34.44
CA PRO A 94 -20.07 -11.76 35.88
C PRO A 94 -20.21 -13.27 36.12
N ARG A 95 -19.08 -13.95 36.29
CA ARG A 95 -19.07 -15.29 36.88
C ARG A 95 -19.50 -15.08 38.34
N GLN A 96 -20.56 -15.76 38.77
CA GLN A 96 -21.12 -15.66 40.13
C GLN A 96 -20.12 -16.09 41.23
N ASP A 97 -18.98 -16.66 40.82
CA ASP A 97 -17.95 -17.22 41.66
C ASP A 97 -16.91 -16.12 41.96
N SER A 98 -17.01 -15.52 43.15
CA SER A 98 -16.31 -14.31 43.63
C SER A 98 -14.77 -14.34 43.69
N ASN A 99 -14.11 -15.37 43.15
CA ASN A 99 -12.70 -15.65 43.46
C ASN A 99 -11.73 -15.46 42.27
N ASN A 100 -12.16 -14.81 41.18
CA ASN A 100 -11.28 -14.57 40.05
C ASN A 100 -10.56 -13.21 40.20
N ILE A 101 -9.48 -13.18 40.96
CA ILE A 101 -8.53 -12.06 40.98
C ILE A 101 -8.01 -11.91 39.55
N ARG A 102 -8.36 -10.81 38.89
CA ARG A 102 -7.90 -10.50 37.54
C ARG A 102 -6.37 -10.49 37.54
N SER A 103 -5.74 -11.16 36.58
CA SER A 103 -4.36 -10.82 36.26
C SER A 103 -4.36 -9.47 35.52
N ASP A 104 -3.41 -8.58 35.83
CA ASP A 104 -3.25 -7.28 35.15
C ASP A 104 -3.18 -7.41 33.61
N SER A 105 -2.77 -8.59 33.13
CA SER A 105 -2.76 -8.99 31.72
C SER A 105 -4.14 -8.96 31.03
N GLN A 106 -5.24 -8.95 31.79
CA GLN A 106 -6.62 -8.91 31.26
C GLN A 106 -7.22 -7.50 31.17
N ILE A 107 -6.49 -6.47 31.60
CA ILE A 107 -6.96 -5.08 31.57
C ILE A 107 -6.40 -4.38 30.34
N TRP A 108 -7.28 -3.85 29.49
CA TRP A 108 -6.85 -3.04 28.35
C TRP A 108 -6.22 -1.74 28.83
N LYS A 109 -4.95 -1.52 28.46
CA LYS A 109 -4.33 -0.20 28.53
C LYS A 109 -4.72 0.59 27.27
N PRO A 110 -5.38 1.75 27.41
CA PRO A 110 -5.69 2.60 26.26
C PRO A 110 -4.43 2.94 25.46
N VAL A 111 -4.58 2.91 24.15
CA VAL A 111 -3.56 3.34 23.19
C VAL A 111 -3.58 4.85 23.14
N ASP A 112 -2.41 5.45 23.15
CA ASP A 112 -2.24 6.88 22.89
C ASP A 112 -1.67 7.10 21.48
N ARG A 113 -1.60 8.36 21.09
CA ARG A 113 -1.13 8.74 19.78
C ARG A 113 0.35 8.38 19.54
N ILE A 114 1.20 8.54 20.55
CA ILE A 114 2.64 8.27 20.44
C ILE A 114 2.87 6.77 20.25
N GLU A 115 2.11 5.95 20.97
CA GLU A 115 2.13 4.50 20.86
C GLU A 115 1.65 4.02 19.49
N LEU A 116 0.60 4.64 18.93
CA LEU A 116 0.15 4.35 17.56
C LEU A 116 1.20 4.74 16.52
N GLU A 117 1.79 5.93 16.62
CA GLU A 117 2.86 6.37 15.73
C GLU A 117 4.08 5.44 15.81
N SER A 118 4.44 5.00 17.03
CA SER A 118 5.48 4.01 17.27
C SER A 118 5.16 2.64 16.64
N PHE A 119 3.92 2.19 16.75
CA PHE A 119 3.43 0.96 16.12
C PHE A 119 3.54 1.03 14.59
N ILE A 120 3.12 2.13 13.98
CA ILE A 120 3.24 2.33 12.53
C ILE A 120 4.72 2.37 12.12
N GLY A 121 5.58 2.99 12.92
CA GLY A 121 7.03 2.96 12.72
C GLY A 121 7.60 1.54 12.64
N LEU A 122 7.14 0.64 13.52
CA LEU A 122 7.54 -0.78 13.47
C LEU A 122 7.03 -1.50 12.22
N LEU A 123 5.82 -1.19 11.75
CA LEU A 123 5.31 -1.74 10.49
C LEU A 123 6.16 -1.28 9.30
N ILE A 124 6.54 0.00 9.24
CA ILE A 124 7.43 0.52 8.20
C ILE A 124 8.79 -0.18 8.26
N GLN A 125 9.35 -0.35 9.47
CA GLN A 125 10.61 -1.07 9.68
C GLN A 125 10.53 -2.50 9.15
N SER A 126 9.43 -3.22 9.40
CA SER A 126 9.23 -4.58 8.87
C SER A 126 9.20 -4.61 7.33
N GLY A 127 8.61 -3.58 6.71
CA GLY A 127 8.60 -3.42 5.26
C GLY A 127 10.01 -3.19 4.70
N VAL A 128 10.83 -2.38 5.36
CA VAL A 128 12.23 -2.12 4.97
C VAL A 128 13.05 -3.41 4.98
N HIS A 129 12.88 -4.25 5.99
CA HIS A 129 13.59 -5.53 6.09
C HIS A 129 12.96 -6.67 5.26
N ARG A 130 11.83 -6.42 4.59
CA ARG A 130 11.05 -7.43 3.84
C ARG A 130 10.63 -8.61 4.73
N SER A 131 10.49 -8.38 6.02
CA SER A 131 10.22 -9.41 7.04
C SER A 131 8.75 -9.77 7.15
N ASN A 132 7.98 -9.61 6.06
CA ASN A 132 6.53 -9.83 6.04
C ASN A 132 6.14 -11.30 6.30
N HIS A 133 7.08 -12.23 6.05
CA HIS A 133 6.90 -13.66 6.24
C HIS A 133 7.57 -14.19 7.51
N GLU A 134 8.24 -13.32 8.27
CA GLU A 134 8.87 -13.70 9.51
C GLU A 134 7.84 -13.83 10.63
N LEU A 135 8.07 -14.79 11.51
CA LEU A 135 7.27 -14.91 12.72
C LEU A 135 7.51 -13.68 13.60
N LEU A 136 6.44 -13.14 14.20
CA LEU A 136 6.55 -12.01 15.13
C LEU A 136 7.55 -12.25 16.27
N ASN A 137 7.70 -13.50 16.71
CA ASN A 137 8.68 -13.85 17.73
C ASN A 137 10.12 -13.65 17.22
N GLY A 138 10.38 -13.90 15.94
CA GLY A 138 11.68 -13.66 15.30
C GLY A 138 11.99 -12.17 15.17
N LEU A 139 10.98 -11.34 14.88
CA LEU A 139 11.14 -9.88 14.86
C LEU A 139 11.49 -9.26 16.21
N TRP A 140 11.24 -9.97 17.32
CA TRP A 140 11.61 -9.56 18.68
C TRP A 140 12.78 -10.38 19.25
N ASP A 141 13.46 -11.19 18.42
CA ASP A 141 14.69 -11.87 18.82
C ASP A 141 15.85 -10.89 18.82
N ILE A 142 16.37 -10.56 20.00
CA ILE A 142 17.46 -9.59 20.21
C ILE A 142 18.72 -9.95 19.38
N SER A 143 18.94 -11.24 19.12
CA SER A 143 20.15 -11.71 18.43
C SER A 143 20.08 -11.57 16.91
N GLN A 144 18.89 -11.64 16.33
CA GLN A 144 18.68 -11.72 14.87
C GLN A 144 17.94 -10.51 14.29
N SER A 145 17.12 -9.84 15.10
CA SER A 145 16.27 -8.75 14.66
C SER A 145 16.87 -7.37 14.91
N CYS A 146 16.26 -6.36 14.29
CA CYS A 146 16.60 -4.98 14.57
C CYS A 146 16.29 -4.65 16.04
N PRO A 147 17.25 -4.14 16.84
CA PRO A 147 17.00 -3.78 18.26
C PRO A 147 15.85 -2.78 18.45
N LEU A 148 15.48 -2.07 17.40
CA LEU A 148 14.41 -1.09 17.37
C LEU A 148 13.05 -1.71 17.76
N TYR A 149 12.76 -2.98 17.41
CA TYR A 149 11.50 -3.62 17.79
C TYR A 149 11.33 -3.69 19.31
N CYS A 150 12.31 -4.29 19.99
CA CYS A 150 12.30 -4.44 21.45
C CYS A 150 12.41 -3.10 22.19
N ALA A 151 13.16 -2.14 21.63
CA ALA A 151 13.32 -0.81 22.21
C ALA A 151 12.04 0.03 22.12
N THR A 152 11.18 -0.23 21.13
CA THR A 152 9.97 0.58 20.88
C THR A 152 8.78 0.09 21.70
N MET A 153 8.48 -1.22 21.68
CA MET A 153 7.41 -1.80 22.50
C MET A 153 7.60 -3.31 22.69
N SER A 154 6.91 -3.89 23.67
CA SER A 154 6.94 -5.33 23.87
C SER A 154 6.20 -6.08 22.76
N LEU A 155 6.65 -7.31 22.47
CA LEU A 155 6.00 -8.22 21.52
C LEU A 155 4.51 -8.43 21.83
N GLN A 156 4.17 -8.57 23.12
CA GLN A 156 2.78 -8.76 23.54
C GLN A 156 1.94 -7.52 23.26
N ARG A 157 2.48 -6.31 23.50
CA ARG A 157 1.78 -5.06 23.18
C ARG A 157 1.59 -4.91 21.67
N PHE A 158 2.60 -5.21 20.87
CA PHE A 158 2.48 -5.19 19.41
C PHE A 158 1.41 -6.16 18.90
N LYS A 159 1.38 -7.40 19.42
CA LYS A 159 0.33 -8.39 19.11
C LYS A 159 -1.07 -7.89 19.49
N HIS A 160 -1.20 -7.26 20.65
CA HIS A 160 -2.47 -6.64 21.05
C HIS A 160 -2.88 -5.53 20.07
N LEU A 161 -1.97 -4.63 19.69
CA LEU A 161 -2.29 -3.57 18.72
C LEU A 161 -2.73 -4.13 17.37
N LEU A 162 -2.02 -5.13 16.84
CA LEU A 162 -2.41 -5.84 15.62
C LEU A 162 -3.84 -6.41 15.69
N GLN A 163 -4.22 -6.94 16.85
CA GLN A 163 -5.53 -7.55 17.04
C GLN A 163 -6.65 -6.51 17.15
N PHE A 164 -6.39 -5.40 17.84
CA PHE A 164 -7.42 -4.44 18.26
C PHE A 164 -7.54 -3.21 17.37
N ILE A 165 -6.59 -2.94 16.46
CA ILE A 165 -6.62 -1.76 15.61
C ILE A 165 -7.95 -1.64 14.83
N ARG A 166 -8.59 -0.47 14.92
CA ARG A 166 -9.83 -0.14 14.21
C ARG A 166 -9.75 1.26 13.63
N PHE A 167 -10.40 1.45 12.49
CA PHE A 167 -10.42 2.72 11.74
C PHE A 167 -11.79 3.42 11.82
N ASP A 168 -12.82 2.72 12.27
CA ASP A 168 -14.22 3.14 12.28
C ASP A 168 -14.98 2.57 13.50
N ASP A 169 -16.23 3.04 13.72
CA ASP A 169 -17.14 2.42 14.67
C ASP A 169 -18.07 1.42 13.97
N GLY A 170 -17.88 0.14 14.30
CA GLY A 170 -18.72 -0.95 13.80
C GLY A 170 -20.21 -0.84 14.16
N GLU A 171 -20.60 -0.02 15.15
CA GLU A 171 -22.01 0.20 15.50
C GLU A 171 -22.71 1.21 14.58
N THR A 172 -21.97 2.18 14.04
CA THR A 172 -22.52 3.23 13.16
C THR A 172 -22.38 2.92 11.68
N ARG A 173 -21.83 1.75 11.38
CA ARG A 173 -21.47 1.30 10.04
C ARG A 173 -22.70 1.08 9.16
N ASP A 174 -22.73 1.74 8.01
CA ASP A 174 -23.78 1.51 7.02
C ASP A 174 -23.64 0.10 6.44
N LYS A 175 -24.70 -0.71 6.55
CA LYS A 175 -24.72 -2.09 6.06
C LYS A 175 -24.76 -2.18 4.53
N SER A 176 -25.10 -1.07 3.86
CA SER A 176 -25.11 -1.00 2.40
C SER A 176 -23.73 -0.69 1.83
N ASP A 177 -22.87 -0.03 2.60
CA ASP A 177 -21.47 0.14 2.27
C ASP A 177 -20.71 -1.16 2.52
N ARG A 178 -20.00 -1.64 1.50
CA ARG A 178 -19.20 -2.87 1.59
C ARG A 178 -17.78 -2.60 2.04
N LEU A 179 -17.34 -1.34 1.96
CA LEU A 179 -16.02 -0.89 2.38
C LEU A 179 -16.02 -0.39 3.83
N GLY A 180 -17.18 0.02 4.34
CA GLY A 180 -17.46 0.24 5.76
C GLY A 180 -17.50 -1.07 6.52
#